data_AF-A0A1W7A823-F1
#
_entry.id   AF-A0A1W7A823-F1
#
_cell.length_a   1.000
_cell.length_b   1.000
_cell.length_c   1.000
_cell.angle_alpha   90.00
_cell.angle_beta   90.00
_cell.angle_gamma   90.00
#
_symmetry.space_group_name_H-M   'P 1'
#
loop_
_entity.id
_entity.type
_entity.pdbx_description
1 polymer ?
#
loop_
_entity_poly.entity_id
_entity_poly.type
_entity_poly.pdbx_seq_one_letter_code
_entity_poly.pdbx_strand_id
1 'polypeptide(L)'
;MKKWIITVLRISAGIYMLQQGIEKMTGDFHVESLTDVIEMNTDSPIWYKMFFVAVIAPLYPLFNILIPLGEILIGISLIIGNLSFIASLFGIFIMLNYIWADMIYTYPLQLLIFIILVMNKAVIEQFTVTNIINKLIKKHNN
;
A
#
# COMPACT_ATOMS: atom_id res chain seq x y z
N MET A 1 3.56 13.29 17.61
CA MET A 1 3.94 14.00 16.37
C MET A 1 2.94 15.11 16.07
N LYS A 2 3.37 16.20 15.43
CA LYS A 2 2.42 17.27 15.03
C LYS A 2 1.45 16.71 13.98
N LYS A 3 0.16 17.01 14.10
CA LYS A 3 -0.90 16.42 13.26
C LYS A 3 -0.66 16.58 11.75
N TRP A 4 -0.17 17.74 11.34
CA TRP A 4 0.13 18.03 9.93
C TRP A 4 1.25 17.16 9.35
N ILE A 5 2.21 16.71 10.17
CA ILE A 5 3.30 15.82 9.72
C ILE A 5 2.72 14.47 9.29
N ILE A 6 1.81 13.92 10.10
CA ILE A 6 1.14 12.65 9.79
C ILE A 6 0.30 12.79 8.51
N THR A 7 -0.37 13.92 8.32
CA THR A 7 -1.14 14.18 7.09
C THR A 7 -0.23 14.25 5.86
N VAL A 8 0.93 14.91 5.96
CA VAL A 8 1.91 14.96 4.86
C VAL A 8 2.44 13.56 4.55
N LEU A 9 2.84 12.79 5.57
CA LEU A 9 3.30 11.40 5.41
C LEU A 9 2.24 10.52 4.76
N ARG A 10 0.97 10.69 5.15
CA ARG A 10 -0.17 9.96 4.58
C ARG A 10 -0.31 10.26 3.09
N ILE A 11 -0.31 11.55 2.72
CA ILE A 11 -0.46 11.97 1.33
C ILE A 11 0.75 11.52 0.50
N SER A 12 1.96 11.66 1.01
CA SER A 12 3.17 11.23 0.28
C SER A 12 3.20 9.72 0.07
N ALA A 13 2.86 8.92 1.10
CA ALA A 13 2.73 7.47 0.97
C ALA A 13 1.63 7.08 -0.02
N GLY A 14 0.52 7.82 -0.03
CA GLY A 14 -0.56 7.64 -0.98
C GLY A 14 -0.15 7.91 -2.42
N ILE A 15 0.55 9.03 -2.68
CA ILE A 15 1.09 9.36 -4.00
C ILE A 15 2.05 8.28 -4.48
N TYR A 16 2.97 7.84 -3.62
CA TYR A 16 3.94 6.83 -3.98
C TYR A 16 3.28 5.49 -4.31
N MET A 17 2.30 5.02 -3.51
CA MET A 17 1.55 3.81 -3.83
C MET A 17 0.75 3.91 -5.12
N LEU A 18 0.15 5.07 -5.39
CA LEU A 18 -0.58 5.30 -6.61
C LEU A 18 0.36 5.24 -7.83
N GLN A 19 1.54 5.85 -7.73
CA GLN A 19 2.58 5.78 -8.77
C GLN A 19 3.01 4.34 -9.03
N GLN A 20 3.38 3.60 -7.97
CA GLN A 20 3.80 2.19 -8.08
C GLN A 20 2.72 1.31 -8.73
N GLY A 21 1.46 1.47 -8.31
CA GLY A 21 0.35 0.71 -8.87
C GLY A 21 0.07 1.04 -10.34
N ILE A 22 0.15 2.32 -10.73
CA ILE A 22 0.01 2.73 -12.13
C ILE A 22 1.17 2.20 -12.96
N GLU A 23 2.41 2.37 -12.49
CA GLU A 23 3.62 1.88 -13.17
C GLU A 23 3.55 0.36 -13.42
N LYS A 24 3.07 -0.42 -12.45
CA LYS A 24 2.85 -1.86 -12.65
C LYS A 24 1.70 -2.17 -13.59
N MET A 25 0.63 -1.38 -13.58
CA MET A 25 -0.51 -1.63 -14.46
C MET A 25 -0.23 -1.25 -15.92
N THR A 26 0.60 -0.23 -16.16
CA THR A 26 0.95 0.25 -17.52
C THR A 26 2.29 -0.29 -18.03
N GLY A 27 3.13 -0.78 -17.13
CA GLY A 27 4.43 -1.38 -17.44
C GLY A 27 4.35 -2.88 -17.67
N ASP A 28 5.52 -3.51 -17.71
CA ASP A 28 5.70 -4.94 -17.98
C ASP A 28 5.70 -5.77 -16.68
N PHE A 29 4.83 -5.42 -15.73
CA PHE A 29 4.77 -6.13 -14.45
C PHE A 29 4.11 -7.50 -14.63
N HIS A 30 4.89 -8.53 -14.30
CA HIS A 30 4.47 -9.92 -14.35
C HIS A 30 4.87 -10.63 -13.05
N VAL A 31 3.90 -11.15 -12.31
CA VAL A 31 4.09 -11.90 -11.06
C VAL A 31 4.87 -13.20 -11.30
N GLU A 32 4.82 -13.71 -12.52
CA GLU A 32 5.67 -14.79 -13.02
C GLU A 32 7.15 -14.49 -12.74
N SER A 33 7.61 -13.29 -13.09
CA SER A 33 9.00 -12.87 -12.88
C SER A 33 9.40 -12.83 -11.41
N LEU A 34 8.44 -12.52 -10.51
CA LEU A 34 8.67 -12.56 -9.07
C LEU A 34 8.79 -14.00 -8.56
N THR A 35 8.05 -14.93 -9.15
CA THR A 35 8.07 -16.34 -8.72
C THR A 35 9.43 -16.95 -9.01
N ASP A 36 9.99 -16.71 -10.20
CA ASP A 36 11.31 -17.21 -10.57
C ASP A 36 12.39 -16.67 -9.61
N VAL A 37 12.35 -15.38 -9.28
CA VAL A 37 13.28 -14.75 -8.33
C VAL A 37 13.14 -15.34 -6.93
N ILE A 38 11.91 -15.49 -6.43
CA ILE A 38 11.62 -16.05 -5.10
C ILE A 38 12.04 -17.51 -5.01
N GLU A 39 11.86 -18.29 -6.08
CA GLU A 39 12.26 -19.68 -6.10
C GLU A 39 13.78 -19.81 -5.99
N MET A 40 14.53 -19.02 -6.77
CA MET A 40 15.99 -19.11 -6.88
C MET A 40 16.78 -18.47 -5.73
N ASN A 41 16.21 -17.52 -4.98
CA ASN A 41 16.94 -16.80 -3.94
C ASN A 41 17.21 -17.63 -2.67
N THR A 42 17.93 -17.06 -1.70
CA THR A 42 18.12 -17.70 -0.38
C THR A 42 17.39 -16.97 0.76
N ASP A 43 16.95 -15.74 0.51
CA ASP A 43 16.44 -14.83 1.55
C ASP A 43 14.94 -14.98 1.80
N SER A 44 14.17 -15.50 0.82
CA SER A 44 12.75 -15.76 1.00
C SER A 44 12.49 -16.98 1.89
N PRO A 45 11.60 -16.88 2.89
CA PRO A 45 11.22 -18.02 3.72
C PRO A 45 10.65 -19.19 2.91
N ILE A 46 11.00 -20.43 3.28
CA ILE A 46 10.59 -21.64 2.56
C ILE A 46 9.07 -21.73 2.40
N TRP A 47 8.29 -21.38 3.44
CA TRP A 47 6.83 -21.38 3.37
C TRP A 47 6.28 -20.38 2.33
N TYR A 48 6.97 -19.26 2.13
CA TYR A 48 6.57 -18.23 1.18
C TYR A 48 6.84 -18.67 -0.26
N LYS A 49 7.97 -19.35 -0.48
CA LYS A 49 8.27 -20.01 -1.77
C LYS A 49 7.20 -21.03 -2.13
N MET A 50 6.83 -21.90 -1.18
CA MET A 50 5.76 -22.88 -1.38
C MET A 50 4.41 -22.22 -1.66
N PHE A 51 4.10 -21.11 -0.97
CA PHE A 51 2.88 -20.33 -1.23
C PHE A 51 2.84 -19.78 -2.66
N PHE A 52 3.96 -19.24 -3.15
CA PHE A 52 4.06 -18.75 -4.52
C PHE A 52 3.80 -19.85 -5.54
N VAL A 53 4.45 -21.01 -5.40
CA VAL A 53 4.27 -22.13 -6.32
C VAL A 53 2.85 -22.74 -6.23
N ALA A 54 2.30 -22.90 -5.03
CA ALA A 54 1.03 -23.62 -4.84
C ALA A 54 -0.21 -22.74 -5.07
N VAL A 55 -0.13 -21.44 -4.81
CA VAL A 55 -1.31 -20.54 -4.80
C VAL A 55 -1.19 -19.46 -5.86
N ILE A 56 -0.03 -18.81 -5.99
CA ILE A 56 0.15 -17.70 -6.92
C ILE A 56 0.31 -18.22 -8.35
N ALA A 57 1.12 -19.26 -8.55
CA ALA A 57 1.43 -19.78 -9.88
C ALA A 57 0.22 -20.25 -10.72
N PRO A 58 -0.78 -20.95 -10.14
CA PRO A 58 -1.98 -21.29 -10.88
C PRO A 58 -2.86 -20.08 -11.23
N LEU A 59 -2.65 -18.94 -10.58
CA LEU A 59 -3.52 -17.76 -10.63
C LEU A 59 -2.80 -16.49 -11.11
N TYR A 60 -1.66 -16.61 -11.81
CA TYR A 60 -0.89 -15.44 -12.25
C TYR A 60 -1.71 -14.36 -12.96
N PRO A 61 -2.62 -14.68 -13.92
CA PRO A 61 -3.39 -13.64 -14.61
C PRO A 61 -4.24 -12.80 -13.65
N LEU A 62 -4.73 -13.41 -12.56
CA LEU A 62 -5.47 -12.71 -11.53
C LEU A 62 -4.56 -11.79 -10.71
N PHE A 63 -3.40 -12.28 -10.26
CA PHE A 63 -2.47 -11.50 -9.43
C PHE A 63 -1.78 -10.36 -10.20
N ASN A 64 -1.56 -10.52 -11.51
CA ASN A 64 -1.08 -9.47 -12.40
C ASN A 64 -2.01 -8.24 -12.42
N ILE A 65 -3.30 -8.43 -12.16
CA ILE A 65 -4.28 -7.34 -12.09
C ILE A 65 -4.52 -6.92 -10.63
N LEU A 66 -4.62 -7.89 -9.72
CA LEU A 66 -5.01 -7.65 -8.32
C LEU A 66 -3.95 -6.87 -7.54
N ILE A 67 -2.66 -7.15 -7.76
CA ILE A 67 -1.56 -6.47 -7.06
C ILE A 67 -1.51 -4.98 -7.45
N PRO A 68 -1.44 -4.60 -8.74
CA PRO A 68 -1.42 -3.18 -9.13
C PRO A 68 -2.69 -2.44 -8.72
N LEU A 69 -3.87 -3.08 -8.88
CA LEU A 69 -5.13 -2.48 -8.45
C LEU A 69 -5.16 -2.24 -6.93
N GLY A 70 -4.63 -3.18 -6.14
CA GLY A 70 -4.51 -3.02 -4.69
C GLY A 70 -3.68 -1.78 -4.32
N GLU A 71 -2.52 -1.60 -4.96
CA GLU A 71 -1.65 -0.44 -4.73
C GLU A 71 -2.34 0.89 -5.12
N ILE A 72 -3.02 0.92 -6.27
CA ILE A 72 -3.79 2.08 -6.71
C ILE A 72 -4.87 2.45 -5.69
N LEU A 73 -5.66 1.46 -5.24
CA LEU A 73 -6.76 1.68 -4.30
C LEU A 73 -6.26 2.17 -2.93
N ILE A 74 -5.14 1.63 -2.45
CA ILE A 74 -4.46 2.10 -1.23
C ILE A 74 -4.02 3.55 -1.42
N GLY A 75 -3.37 3.86 -2.54
CA GLY A 75 -2.90 5.21 -2.87
C GLY A 75 -4.02 6.24 -2.85
N ILE A 76 -5.11 5.96 -3.57
CA ILE A 76 -6.30 6.81 -3.64
C ILE A 76 -6.92 7.01 -2.25
N SER A 77 -7.07 5.94 -1.47
CA SER A 77 -7.67 6.00 -0.12
C SER A 77 -6.85 6.85 0.86
N LEU A 78 -5.51 6.83 0.75
CA LEU A 78 -4.63 7.65 1.58
C LEU A 78 -4.63 9.12 1.19
N ILE A 79 -4.73 9.41 -0.12
CA ILE A 79 -4.81 10.79 -0.64
C ILE A 79 -6.14 11.42 -0.23
N ILE A 80 -7.27 10.74 -0.49
CA ILE A 80 -8.62 11.24 -0.18
C ILE A 80 -8.84 11.34 1.33
N GLY A 81 -8.16 10.50 2.12
CA GLY A 81 -8.35 10.47 3.57
C GLY A 81 -9.55 9.63 4.03
N ASN A 82 -10.26 8.98 3.10
CA ASN A 82 -11.35 8.04 3.40
C ASN A 82 -10.76 6.62 3.50
N LEU A 83 -11.17 5.84 4.50
CA LEU A 83 -10.66 4.49 4.75
C LEU A 83 -9.13 4.41 4.92
N SER A 84 -8.46 5.52 5.26
CA SER A 84 -6.99 5.58 5.33
C SER A 84 -6.38 4.63 6.35
N PHE A 85 -7.10 4.31 7.43
CA PHE A 85 -6.66 3.30 8.40
C PHE A 85 -6.57 1.91 7.75
N ILE A 86 -7.63 1.50 7.05
CA ILE A 86 -7.69 0.21 6.35
C ILE A 86 -6.65 0.18 5.23
N ALA A 87 -6.54 1.26 4.45
CA ALA A 87 -5.53 1.39 3.41
C ALA A 87 -4.09 1.28 3.98
N SER A 88 -3.85 1.84 5.17
CA SER A 88 -2.54 1.73 5.82
C SER A 88 -2.24 0.29 6.28
N LEU A 89 -3.24 -0.46 6.75
CA LEU A 89 -3.09 -1.88 7.09
C LEU A 89 -2.75 -2.72 5.86
N PHE A 90 -3.45 -2.52 4.74
CA PHE A 90 -3.11 -3.19 3.49
C PHE A 90 -1.75 -2.74 2.93
N GLY A 91 -1.37 -1.48 3.15
CA GLY A 91 -0.03 -0.99 2.87
C GLY A 91 1.05 -1.77 3.62
N ILE A 92 0.88 -1.99 4.92
CA ILE A 92 1.77 -2.88 5.71
C ILE A 92 1.82 -4.27 5.09
N PHE A 93 0.66 -4.85 4.78
CA PHE A 93 0.56 -6.19 4.20
C PHE A 93 1.35 -6.32 2.89
N ILE A 94 1.18 -5.39 1.95
CA ILE A 94 1.92 -5.41 0.67
C ILE A 94 3.42 -5.24 0.90
N MET A 95 3.84 -4.32 1.78
CA MET A 95 5.27 -4.11 2.07
C MET A 95 5.92 -5.36 2.68
N LEU A 96 5.20 -6.07 3.56
CA LEU A 96 5.68 -7.34 4.10
C LEU A 96 5.82 -8.42 3.01
N ASN A 97 4.86 -8.52 2.09
CA ASN A 97 4.96 -9.44 0.95
C ASN A 97 6.16 -9.10 0.06
N TYR A 98 6.45 -7.83 -0.20
CA TYR A 98 7.65 -7.45 -0.96
C TYR A 98 8.95 -7.76 -0.25
N ILE A 99 9.01 -7.55 1.08
CA ILE A 99 10.19 -7.94 1.86
C ILE A 99 10.39 -9.45 1.79
N TRP A 100 9.33 -10.26 1.88
CA TRP A 100 9.43 -11.71 1.70
C TRP A 100 9.73 -12.11 0.26
N ALA A 101 9.39 -11.28 -0.72
CA ALA A 101 9.71 -11.45 -2.13
C ALA A 101 11.10 -10.91 -2.52
N ASP A 102 12.07 -10.96 -1.59
CA ASP A 102 13.48 -10.55 -1.80
C ASP A 102 13.75 -9.04 -1.87
N MET A 103 12.80 -8.20 -1.46
CA MET A 103 12.94 -6.73 -1.56
C MET A 103 13.18 -6.09 -0.19
N ILE A 104 13.92 -6.77 0.68
CA ILE A 104 14.17 -6.35 2.07
C ILE A 104 14.91 -5.01 2.17
N TYR A 105 15.69 -4.62 1.16
CA TYR A 105 16.41 -3.33 1.17
C TYR A 105 15.61 -2.18 0.55
N THR A 106 14.52 -2.47 -0.16
CA THR A 106 13.76 -1.47 -0.92
C THR A 106 12.61 -0.86 -0.10
N TYR A 107 11.85 -1.70 0.61
CA TYR A 107 10.60 -1.31 1.27
C TYR A 107 10.61 -1.08 2.80
N PRO A 108 11.71 -1.19 3.59
CA PRO A 108 11.66 -0.97 5.04
C PRO A 108 11.16 0.40 5.45
N LEU A 109 11.58 1.45 4.75
CA LEU A 109 11.17 2.82 5.08
C LEU A 109 9.67 3.00 4.85
N GLN A 110 9.16 2.43 3.75
CA GLN A 110 7.74 2.54 3.43
C GLN A 110 6.88 1.72 4.40
N LEU A 111 7.32 0.53 4.79
CA LEU A 111 6.72 -0.26 5.87
C LEU A 111 6.63 0.56 7.17
N LEU A 112 7.73 1.22 7.56
CA LEU A 112 7.76 2.07 8.75
C LEU A 112 6.73 3.21 8.68
N ILE A 113 6.62 3.87 7.51
CA ILE A 113 5.63 4.92 7.30
C ILE A 113 4.21 4.37 7.49
N PHE A 114 3.89 3.21 6.92
CA PHE A 114 2.57 2.60 7.11
C PHE A 114 2.28 2.22 8.55
N ILE A 115 3.27 1.69 9.29
CA ILE A 115 3.15 1.42 10.73
C ILE A 115 2.85 2.71 11.49
N ILE A 116 3.57 3.80 11.20
CA ILE A 116 3.33 5.11 11.80
C ILE A 116 1.90 5.59 11.51
N LEU A 117 1.40 5.42 10.29
CA LEU A 117 0.04 5.81 9.93
C LEU A 117 -1.01 5.02 10.72
N VAL A 118 -0.87 3.69 10.82
CA VAL A 118 -1.77 2.82 11.60
C VAL A 118 -1.77 3.21 13.09
N MET A 119 -0.59 3.46 13.66
CA MET A 119 -0.46 3.89 15.06
C MET A 119 -1.11 5.27 15.34
N ASN A 120 -1.27 6.09 14.31
CA ASN A 120 -1.84 7.44 14.42
C ASN A 120 -3.28 7.51 13.85
N LYS A 121 -4.07 6.45 14.00
CA LYS A 121 -5.47 6.33 13.53
C LYS A 121 -6.30 7.62 13.73
N ALA A 122 -6.31 8.14 14.95
CA ALA A 122 -7.12 9.31 15.30
C ALA A 122 -6.74 10.57 14.48
N VAL A 123 -5.48 10.70 14.04
CA VAL A 123 -5.01 11.86 13.26
C VAL A 123 -5.31 11.67 11.78
N ILE A 124 -5.13 10.45 11.25
CA ILE A 124 -5.35 10.18 9.82
C ILE A 124 -6.83 10.25 9.42
N GLU A 125 -7.76 10.02 10.35
CA GLU A 125 -9.22 10.13 10.13
C GLU A 125 -9.76 11.55 10.34
N GLN A 126 -8.98 12.47 10.93
CA GLN A 126 -9.42 13.86 11.13
C GLN A 126 -9.40 14.66 9.82
N PHE A 127 -8.35 14.48 9.02
CA PHE A 127 -8.12 15.23 7.78
C PHE A 127 -8.62 14.47 6.55
N THR A 128 -9.92 14.22 6.53
CA THR A 128 -10.62 13.54 5.45
C THR A 128 -11.38 14.55 4.61
N VAL A 129 -11.44 14.35 3.29
CA VAL A 129 -12.20 15.23 2.37
C VAL A 129 -13.63 15.46 2.87
N THR A 130 -14.28 14.41 3.36
CA THR A 130 -15.63 14.47 3.95
C THR A 130 -15.73 15.44 5.14
N ASN A 131 -14.75 15.42 6.06
CA ASN A 131 -14.74 16.31 7.22
C ASN A 131 -14.50 17.77 6.82
N ILE A 132 -13.68 18.01 5.80
CA ILE A 132 -13.43 19.36 5.27
C ILE A 132 -14.69 19.91 4.60
N ILE A 133 -15.33 19.12 3.74
CA ILE A 133 -16.59 19.48 3.07
C ILE A 133 -17.68 19.80 4.10
N ASN A 134 -17.88 18.93 5.10
CA ASN A 134 -18.89 19.15 6.14
C ASN A 134 -18.61 20.42 6.96
N LYS A 135 -17.34 20.74 7.22
CA LYS A 135 -16.96 21.97 7.93
C LYS A 135 -17.22 23.22 7.09
N LEU A 136 -17.02 23.16 5.77
CA LEU A 136 -17.31 24.25 4.85
C LEU A 136 -18.82 24.50 4.72
N ILE A 137 -19.62 23.43 4.56
CA ILE A 137 -21.09 23.52 4.51
C ILE A 137 -21.65 24.13 5.80
N LYS A 138 -21.17 23.67 6.97
CA LYS A 138 -21.64 24.18 8.27
C LYS A 138 -21.22 25.62 8.55
N LYS A 139 -20.10 26.08 7.97
CA LYS A 139 -19.66 27.48 8.04
C LYS A 139 -20.50 28.40 7.14
N HIS A 140 -21.04 27.90 6.04
CA HIS A 140 -21.91 28.69 5.16
C HIS A 140 -23.33 28.85 5.73
N ASN A 141 -23.83 27.86 6.49
CA ASN A 141 -25.17 27.88 7.06
C ASN A 141 -25.28 28.62 8.42
N ASN A 142 -24.21 29.28 8.87
CA ASN A 142 -24.14 30.11 10.08
C ASN A 142 -23.70 31.53 9.71
#